data_AF-A0A967UD48-F1
#
_entry.id   AF-A0A967UD48-F1
#
_cell.length_a   1.000
_cell.length_b   1.000
_cell.length_c   1.000
_cell.angle_alpha   90.00
_cell.angle_beta   90.00
_cell.angle_gamma   90.00
#
_symmetry.space_group_name_H-M   'P 1'
#
loop_
_entity.id
_entity.type
_entity.pdbx_description
1 polymer ?
#
loop_
_entity_poly.entity_id
_entity_poly.type
_entity_poly.pdbx_seq_one_letter_code
_entity_poly.pdbx_strand_id
1 'polypeptide(L)'
;MRIYVLEPYLTGSHRAWAEGYAARSAHEVHVVSLPGQFWKWRQTGGFVTLAGRFRSEVERSGPPDAIVATSLLDLSGFLGLTRDLTAGVPVGLYLH
;
A
#
# COMPACT_ATOMS: atom_id res chain seq x y z
N MET A 1 -15.21 -6.09 -2.32
CA MET A 1 -14.31 -5.62 -1.25
C MET A 1 -13.43 -4.53 -1.80
N ARG A 2 -13.08 -3.55 -0.97
CA ARG A 2 -12.12 -2.49 -1.24
C ARG A 2 -10.77 -2.88 -0.67
N ILE A 3 -9.82 -3.18 -1.54
CA ILE A 3 -8.48 -3.64 -1.17
C ILE A 3 -7.48 -2.53 -1.46
N TYR A 4 -6.65 -2.21 -0.48
CA TYR A 4 -5.57 -1.25 -0.64
C TYR A 4 -4.24 -1.98 -0.79
N VAL A 5 -3.57 -1.79 -1.91
CA VAL A 5 -2.21 -2.30 -2.16
C VAL A 5 -1.22 -1.20 -1.82
N LEU A 6 -0.34 -1.46 -0.86
CA LEU A 6 0.71 -0.54 -0.41
C LEU A 6 2.03 -0.90 -1.09
N GLU A 7 2.42 -0.12 -2.09
CA GLU A 7 3.62 -0.36 -2.92
C GLU A 7 4.62 0.81 -2.82
N PRO A 8 5.63 0.75 -1.93
CA PRO A 8 6.55 1.86 -1.70
C PRO A 8 7.56 2.08 -2.84
N TYR A 9 7.61 1.22 -3.85
CA TYR A 9 8.59 1.24 -4.92
C TYR A 9 8.00 0.79 -6.28
N LEU A 10 7.13 1.61 -6.87
CA LEU A 10 6.37 1.27 -8.08
C LEU A 10 7.20 1.38 -9.38
N THR A 11 7.98 0.35 -9.69
CA THR A 11 8.70 0.19 -10.96
C THR A 11 8.85 -1.29 -11.35
N GLY A 12 9.26 -1.57 -12.58
CA GLY A 12 9.57 -2.93 -13.05
C GLY A 12 8.46 -3.94 -12.73
N SER A 13 8.85 -5.08 -12.13
CA SER A 13 7.93 -6.16 -11.77
C SER A 13 6.92 -5.78 -10.68
N HIS A 14 7.29 -4.90 -9.74
CA HIS A 14 6.36 -4.39 -8.72
C HIS A 14 5.18 -3.66 -9.36
N ARG A 15 5.47 -2.82 -10.36
CA ARG A 15 4.43 -2.13 -11.13
C ARG A 15 3.57 -3.13 -11.89
N ALA A 16 4.20 -4.04 -12.63
CA ALA A 16 3.48 -5.03 -13.43
C ALA A 16 2.52 -5.86 -12.57
N TRP A 17 2.95 -6.25 -11.38
CA TRP A 17 2.11 -6.98 -10.43
C TRP A 17 1.00 -6.10 -9.84
N ALA A 18 1.31 -4.93 -9.27
CA ALA A 18 0.33 -4.11 -8.56
C ALA A 18 -0.78 -3.58 -9.51
N GLU A 19 -0.39 -3.03 -10.66
CA GLU A 19 -1.33 -2.54 -11.66
C GLU A 19 -2.08 -3.69 -12.34
N GLY A 20 -1.40 -4.81 -12.59
CA GLY A 20 -2.02 -6.01 -13.13
C GLY A 20 -3.08 -6.61 -12.21
N TYR A 21 -2.78 -6.69 -10.90
CA TYR A 21 -3.73 -7.13 -9.89
C TYR A 21 -4.94 -6.19 -9.83
N ALA A 22 -4.70 -4.87 -9.81
CA ALA A 22 -5.79 -3.90 -9.80
C ALA A 22 -6.69 -3.98 -11.04
N ALA A 23 -6.10 -4.14 -12.23
CA ALA A 23 -6.84 -4.18 -13.49
C ALA A 23 -7.60 -5.50 -13.71
N ARG A 24 -7.23 -6.58 -13.04
CA ARG A 24 -7.78 -7.94 -13.26
C ARG A 24 -8.55 -8.51 -12.07
N SER A 25 -8.62 -7.79 -10.96
CA SER A 25 -9.35 -8.21 -9.77
C SER A 25 -10.87 -8.04 -9.96
N ALA A 26 -11.65 -8.94 -9.34
CA ALA A 26 -13.09 -8.74 -9.14
C ALA A 26 -13.39 -7.82 -7.94
N HIS A 27 -12.36 -7.42 -7.20
CA HIS A 27 -12.45 -6.47 -6.09
C HIS A 27 -12.07 -5.06 -6.55
N GLU A 28 -12.48 -4.07 -5.78
CA GLU A 28 -12.06 -2.70 -6.01
C GLU A 28 -10.67 -2.49 -5.39
N VAL A 29 -9.64 -2.36 -6.23
CA VAL A 29 -8.26 -2.30 -5.79
C VAL A 29 -7.70 -0.90 -5.97
N HIS A 30 -7.21 -0.33 -4.88
CA HIS A 30 -6.53 0.97 -4.85
C HIS A 30 -5.04 0.77 -4.62
N VAL A 31 -4.22 1.11 -5.61
CA VAL A 31 -2.76 1.04 -5.49
C VAL A 31 -2.23 2.34 -4.93
N VAL A 32 -1.91 2.34 -3.64
CA VAL A 32 -1.26 3.46 -2.96
C VAL A 32 0.24 3.23 -3.04
N SER A 33 0.93 4.11 -3.77
CA SER A 33 2.32 3.87 -4.11
C SER A 33 3.22 5.10 -4.09
N LEU A 34 4.52 4.85 -4.20
CA LEU A 34 5.55 5.86 -4.41
C LEU A 34 6.36 5.53 -5.67
N PRO A 35 6.95 6.55 -6.34
CA PRO A 35 7.83 6.31 -7.48
C PRO A 35 8.98 5.37 -7.12
N GLY A 36 9.32 4.46 -8.03
CA GLY A 36 10.40 3.49 -7.91
C GLY A 36 11.80 4.11 -7.99
N GLN A 37 12.11 5.01 -7.06
CA GLN A 37 13.39 5.70 -6.89
C GLN A 37 13.82 5.64 -5.43
N PHE A 38 15.12 5.85 -5.16
CA PHE A 38 15.68 5.93 -3.80
C PHE A 38 15.35 4.71 -2.90
N TRP A 39 15.52 3.49 -3.42
CA TRP A 39 15.07 2.25 -2.77
C TRP A 39 15.54 2.08 -1.31
N LYS A 40 16.79 2.47 -0.99
CA LYS A 40 17.30 2.43 0.40
C LYS A 40 16.49 3.31 1.34
N TRP A 41 16.11 4.51 0.88
CA TRP A 41 15.28 5.43 1.64
C TRP A 41 13.82 4.94 1.73
N ARG A 42 13.30 4.31 0.68
CA ARG A 42 11.94 3.73 0.70
C ARG A 42 11.76 2.68 1.79
N GLN A 43 12.80 1.91 2.11
CA GLN A 43 12.77 0.92 3.19
C GLN A 43 12.65 1.54 4.59
N THR A 44 13.29 2.70 4.84
CA THR A 44 13.41 3.25 6.20
C THR A 44 12.54 4.46 6.48
N GLY A 45 12.06 5.18 5.46
CA GLY A 45 11.22 6.37 5.62
C GLY A 45 10.02 6.44 4.67
N GLY A 46 9.94 5.54 3.68
CA GLY A 46 8.87 5.54 2.69
C GLY A 46 7.48 5.40 3.29
N PHE A 47 7.37 4.67 4.40
CA PHE A 47 6.09 4.41 5.07
C PHE A 47 5.38 5.69 5.56
N VAL A 48 6.12 6.75 5.92
CA VAL A 48 5.53 8.03 6.37
C VAL A 48 4.79 8.73 5.23
N THR A 49 5.44 8.86 4.07
CA THR A 49 4.81 9.45 2.89
C THR A 49 3.66 8.56 2.39
N LEU A 50 3.83 7.24 2.45
CA LEU A 50 2.81 6.29 2.03
C LEU A 50 1.58 6.34 2.94
N ALA A 51 1.75 6.51 4.26
CA ALA A 51 0.65 6.69 5.22
C ALA A 51 -0.18 7.94 4.90
N GLY A 52 0.47 9.05 4.53
CA GLY A 52 -0.22 10.26 4.08
C GLY A 52 -1.05 10.02 2.81
N ARG A 53 -0.47 9.37 1.79
CA ARG A 53 -1.19 9.02 0.56
C ARG A 53 -2.35 8.06 0.81
N PHE A 54 -2.15 7.08 1.69
CA PHE A 54 -3.19 6.13 2.08
C PHE A 54 -4.37 6.83 2.75
N ARG A 55 -4.12 7.75 3.69
CA ARG A 55 -5.17 8.56 4.33
C ARG A 55 -6.00 9.33 3.31
N SER A 56 -5.35 10.05 2.39
CA SER A 56 -6.05 10.78 1.31
C SER A 56 -6.82 9.86 0.37
N GLU A 57 -6.34 8.64 0.15
CA GLU A 57 -7.07 7.64 -0.63
C GLU A 57 -8.31 7.14 0.11
N VAL A 58 -8.19 6.85 1.40
CA VAL A 58 -9.32 6.44 2.26
C VAL A 58 -10.38 7.55 2.35
N GLU A 59 -9.98 8.80 2.45
CA GLU A 59 -10.92 9.94 2.42
C GLU A 59 -11.69 10.02 1.10
N ARG A 60 -11.03 9.73 -0.03
CA ARG A 60 -11.63 9.83 -1.36
C ARG A 60 -12.49 8.63 -1.72
N SER A 61 -12.01 7.44 -1.40
CA SER A 61 -12.52 6.18 -1.90
C SER A 61 -13.25 5.40 -0.81
N GLY A 62 -13.03 5.69 0.46
CA GLY A 62 -13.64 5.01 1.62
C GLY A 62 -12.69 4.00 2.29
N PRO A 63 -13.08 3.48 3.47
CA PRO A 63 -12.21 2.63 4.30
C PRO A 63 -11.87 1.28 3.64
N PRO A 64 -10.70 0.70 3.92
CA PRO A 64 -10.31 -0.61 3.41
C PRO A 64 -11.11 -1.75 4.05
N ASP A 65 -11.50 -2.75 3.25
CA ASP A 65 -11.90 -4.07 3.77
C ASP A 65 -10.68 -4.96 4.04
N ALA A 66 -9.59 -4.74 3.30
CA ALA A 66 -8.32 -5.44 3.47
C ALA A 66 -7.16 -4.60 2.94
N ILE A 67 -5.95 -4.87 3.45
CA ILE A 67 -4.70 -4.26 3.01
C ILE A 67 -3.74 -5.34 2.54
N VAL A 68 -3.07 -5.09 1.42
CA VAL A 68 -1.95 -5.90 0.94
C VAL A 68 -0.71 -5.01 0.91
N ALA A 69 0.26 -5.28 1.77
CA ALA A 69 1.55 -4.63 1.75
C ALA A 69 2.55 -5.42 0.90
N THR A 70 3.41 -4.73 0.17
CA THR A 70 4.48 -5.36 -0.62
C THR A 70 5.86 -5.24 0.04
N SER A 71 6.86 -5.90 -0.54
CA SER A 71 8.27 -5.78 -0.16
C SER A 71 8.72 -4.32 -0.03
N LEU A 72 9.78 -4.08 0.75
CA LEU A 72 10.41 -2.77 0.97
C LEU A 72 9.60 -1.76 1.79
N LEU A 73 8.44 -2.14 2.33
CA LEU A 73 7.68 -1.31 3.26
C LEU A 73 8.01 -1.69 4.70
N ASP A 74 8.38 -0.70 5.53
CA ASP A 74 8.24 -0.83 6.98
C ASP A 74 6.75 -0.84 7.34
N LEU A 75 6.18 -2.05 7.35
CA LEU A 75 4.77 -2.27 7.59
C LEU A 75 4.36 -1.89 9.03
N SER A 76 5.22 -2.18 10.01
CA SER A 76 4.97 -1.81 11.40
C SER A 76 4.86 -0.30 11.57
N GLY A 77 5.80 0.46 11.00
CA GLY A 77 5.77 1.92 11.03
C GLY A 77 4.53 2.46 10.33
N PHE A 78 4.18 1.92 9.15
CA PHE A 78 2.95 2.29 8.44
C PHE A 78 1.69 2.08 9.29
N LEU A 79 1.54 0.90 9.90
CA LEU A 79 0.36 0.56 10.70
C LEU A 79 0.28 1.39 11.98
N GLY A 80 1.42 1.73 12.59
CA GLY A 80 1.48 2.65 13.73
C GLY A 80 0.92 4.04 13.40
N LEU A 81 1.23 4.58 12.22
CA LEU A 81 0.77 5.90 11.77
C LEU A 81 -0.68 5.94 11.26
N THR A 82 -1.28 4.79 11.00
CA THR A 82 -2.60 4.66 10.36
C THR A 82 -3.56 3.82 11.20
N ARG A 83 -3.27 3.58 12.48
CA ARG A 83 -4.06 2.65 13.31
C ARG A 83 -5.52 3.06 13.47
N ASP A 84 -5.79 4.36 13.46
CA ASP A 84 -7.15 4.93 13.43
C ASP A 84 -7.97 4.47 12.21
N LEU A 85 -7.31 4.17 11.09
CA LEU A 85 -7.96 3.69 9.85
C LEU A 85 -7.81 2.18 9.62
N THR A 86 -6.80 1.57 10.25
CA THR A 86 -6.43 0.16 9.99
C THR A 86 -6.77 -0.76 11.15
N ALA A 87 -7.29 -0.23 12.26
CA ALA A 87 -7.83 -0.99 13.40
C ALA A 87 -8.81 -2.08 12.93
N GLY A 88 -8.50 -3.35 13.19
CA GLY A 88 -9.34 -4.49 12.81
C GLY A 88 -9.32 -4.85 11.32
N VAL A 89 -8.60 -4.12 10.47
CA VAL A 89 -8.48 -4.42 9.04
C VAL A 89 -7.47 -5.55 8.84
N PRO A 90 -7.82 -6.64 8.14
CA PRO A 90 -6.88 -7.71 7.83
C PRO A 90 -5.77 -7.20 6.90
N VAL A 91 -4.53 -7.57 7.22
CA VAL A 91 -3.34 -7.17 6.47
C VAL A 91 -2.58 -8.41 5.99
N GLY A 92 -2.37 -8.51 4.68
CA GLY A 92 -1.50 -9.50 4.06
C GLY A 92 -0.17 -8.88 3.64
N LEU A 93 0.94 -9.58 3.86
CA LEU A 93 2.26 -9.18 3.35
C LEU A 93 2.61 -10.08 2.16
N TYR A 94 2.77 -9.47 0.98
CA TYR A 94 3.22 -10.12 -0.24
C TYR A 94 4.69 -9.76 -0.48
N LEU A 95 5.57 -10.74 -0.34
CA LEU A 95 7.00 -10.58 -0.61
C LEU A 95 7.29 -11.15 -2.00
N HIS A 96 7.62 -10.24 -2.92
CA HIS A 96 7.98 -10.57 -4.29
C HIS A 96 9.30 -11.33 -4.39
#